data_AF-A0A6F9BP92-F1
#
_entry.id   AF-A0A6F9BP92-F1
#
_cell.length_a   1.000
_cell.length_b   1.000
_cell.length_c   1.000
_cell.angle_alpha   90.00
_cell.angle_beta   90.00
_cell.angle_gamma   90.00
#
_symmetry.space_group_name_H-M   'P 1'
#
loop_
_entity.id
_entity.type
_entity.pdbx_description
1 polymer ?
#
loop_
_entity_poly.entity_id
_entity_poly.type
_entity_poly.pdbx_seq_one_letter_code
_entity_poly.pdbx_strand_id
1 'polypeptide(L)'
;MYMEGGFFVVGMKLEAINPLNLGNICVATIHKVLLDGYLMVGIDGTDVSGDGSDWFCYHASSHAILPKGYCQNHNIQLTTP
;
A
#
# COMPACT_ATOMS: atom_id res chain seq x y z
N MET A 1 -12.25 6.89 1.64
CA MET A 1 -11.98 5.45 1.41
C MET A 1 -11.94 4.75 2.75
N TYR A 2 -13.08 4.53 3.39
CA TYR A 2 -13.16 3.70 4.60
C TYR A 2 -14.46 2.91 4.47
N MET A 3 -14.37 1.67 3.98
CA MET A 3 -15.53 0.77 3.97
C MET A 3 -15.69 0.23 5.39
N GLU A 4 -16.89 0.42 5.95
CA GLU A 4 -17.40 -0.22 7.17
C GLU A 4 -16.56 -0.04 8.46
N GLY A 5 -16.49 1.19 8.99
CA GLY A 5 -16.29 1.47 10.42
C GLY A 5 -14.97 1.04 11.09
N GLY A 6 -14.07 0.38 10.38
CA GLY A 6 -12.76 -0.07 10.86
C GLY A 6 -11.61 0.80 10.37
N PHE A 7 -10.50 0.77 11.11
CA PHE A 7 -9.21 1.29 10.65
C PHE A 7 -8.37 0.18 10.00
N PHE A 8 -7.29 0.55 9.32
CA PHE A 8 -6.37 -0.41 8.73
C PHE A 8 -5.79 -1.39 9.76
N VAL A 9 -5.47 -2.61 9.30
CA VAL A 9 -4.87 -3.66 10.13
C VAL A 9 -3.63 -4.26 9.46
N VAL A 10 -2.70 -4.76 10.26
CA VAL A 10 -1.51 -5.47 9.77
C VAL A 10 -1.92 -6.70 8.95
N GLY A 11 -1.25 -6.92 7.83
CA GLY A 11 -1.54 -7.99 6.87
C GLY A 11 -2.60 -7.62 5.82
N MET A 12 -3.27 -6.48 5.96
CA MET A 12 -4.23 -6.02 4.95
C MET A 12 -3.53 -5.72 3.61
N LYS A 13 -4.12 -6.21 2.51
CA LYS A 13 -3.68 -5.95 1.14
C LYS A 13 -4.35 -4.70 0.57
N LEU A 14 -3.59 -3.90 -0.15
CA LEU A 14 -4.05 -2.69 -0.86
C LEU A 14 -3.22 -2.48 -2.14
N GLU A 15 -3.52 -1.41 -2.87
CA GLU A 15 -2.72 -0.96 -4.01
C GLU A 15 -2.02 0.36 -3.65
N ALA A 16 -0.75 0.54 -4.03
CA ALA A 16 0.00 1.75 -3.68
C ALA A 16 0.92 2.21 -4.82
N ILE A 17 1.11 3.53 -4.94
CA ILE A 17 2.11 4.12 -5.83
C ILE A 17 3.50 3.81 -5.27
N ASN A 18 4.36 3.15 -6.07
CA ASN A 18 5.71 2.78 -5.64
C ASN A 18 6.60 4.04 -5.48
N PRO A 19 7.15 4.33 -4.28
CA PRO A 19 7.99 5.52 -4.07
C PRO A 19 9.31 5.49 -4.85
N LEU A 20 9.78 4.30 -5.21
CA LEU A 20 10.98 4.11 -6.03
C LEU A 20 10.68 4.19 -7.54
N ASN A 21 9.41 4.07 -7.93
CA ASN A 21 8.97 4.24 -9.31
C ASN A 21 7.54 4.80 -9.36
N LEU A 22 7.43 6.12 -9.38
CA LEU A 22 6.16 6.85 -9.27
C LEU A 22 5.16 6.58 -10.41
N GLY A 23 5.61 5.97 -11.52
CA GLY A 23 4.74 5.55 -12.62
C GLY A 23 4.00 4.23 -12.36
N ASN A 24 4.37 3.49 -11.32
CA ASN A 24 3.83 2.17 -11.02
C ASN A 24 2.88 2.21 -9.82
N ILE A 25 1.73 1.57 -9.99
CA ILE A 25 0.86 1.17 -8.89
C ILE A 25 1.05 -0.33 -8.69
N CYS A 26 1.44 -0.73 -7.49
CA CYS A 26 1.74 -2.12 -7.15
C CYS A 26 0.77 -2.65 -6.09
N VAL A 27 0.68 -3.98 -5.99
CA VAL A 27 0.11 -4.61 -4.80
C VAL A 27 1.02 -4.34 -3.62
N ALA A 28 0.43 -4.00 -2.47
CA ALA A 28 1.16 -3.70 -1.26
C ALA A 28 0.47 -4.27 -0.01
N THR A 29 1.26 -4.45 1.04
CA THR A 29 0.82 -5.02 2.33
C THR A 29 1.10 -4.05 3.46
N ILE A 30 0.16 -3.92 4.39
CA ILE A 30 0.37 -3.16 5.64
C ILE A 30 1.17 -4.01 6.62
N HIS A 31 2.36 -3.54 6.98
CA HIS A 31 3.22 -4.21 7.96
C HIS A 31 3.11 -3.62 9.36
N LYS A 32 2.87 -2.31 9.48
CA LYS A 32 2.61 -1.65 10.77
C LYS A 32 1.55 -0.56 10.64
N VAL A 33 0.73 -0.44 11.68
CA VAL A 33 -0.17 0.69 11.89
C VAL A 33 0.44 1.55 12.98
N LEU A 34 0.73 2.81 12.65
CA LEU A 34 1.34 3.79 13.55
C LEU A 34 0.27 4.74 14.11
N LEU A 35 0.70 5.68 14.95
CA LEU A 35 -0.14 6.75 15.48
C LEU A 35 -0.55 7.72 14.36
N ASP A 36 -1.61 8.49 14.62
CA ASP A 36 -2.09 9.59 13.77
C ASP A 36 -2.31 9.21 12.30
N GLY A 37 -2.72 7.97 12.07
CA GLY A 37 -3.10 7.47 10.75
C GLY A 37 -1.95 7.09 9.83
N TYR A 38 -0.71 7.06 10.31
CA TYR A 38 0.44 6.60 9.53
C TYR A 38 0.52 5.07 9.45
N LEU A 39 0.99 4.56 8.32
CA LEU A 39 1.06 3.15 7.97
C LEU A 39 2.45 2.84 7.39
N MET A 40 3.09 1.76 7.84
CA MET A 40 4.25 1.19 7.16
C MET A 40 3.76 0.15 6.16
N VAL A 41 4.02 0.40 4.88
CA VAL A 41 3.51 -0.36 3.75
C VAL A 41 4.69 -0.90 2.95
N GLY A 42 4.70 -2.22 2.75
CA GLY A 42 5.67 -2.90 1.89
C GLY A 42 5.07 -3.13 0.52
N ILE A 43 5.84 -2.88 -0.53
CA ILE A 43 5.45 -3.26 -1.90
C ILE A 43 5.71 -4.76 -2.04
N ASP A 44 4.68 -5.51 -2.47
CA ASP A 44 4.81 -6.96 -2.60
C ASP A 44 5.86 -7.30 -3.66
N GLY A 45 6.68 -8.32 -3.40
CA GLY A 45 7.72 -8.79 -4.33
C GLY A 45 8.98 -7.91 -4.43
N THR A 46 9.03 -6.76 -3.74
CA THR A 46 10.26 -5.97 -3.58
C THR A 46 10.90 -6.10 -2.21
N ASP A 47 10.28 -6.80 -1.26
CA ASP A 47 10.85 -7.05 0.07
C ASP A 47 11.99 -8.07 -0.05
N VAL A 48 13.22 -7.58 -0.20
CA VAL A 48 14.41 -8.43 -0.41
C VAL A 48 15.03 -8.81 0.93
N SER A 49 14.96 -7.94 1.93
CA SER A 49 15.64 -8.12 3.22
C SER A 49 14.81 -8.90 4.24
N GLY A 50 13.48 -8.81 4.19
CA GLY A 50 12.58 -9.39 5.19
C GLY A 50 12.68 -8.75 6.58
N ASP A 51 13.52 -7.73 6.76
CA ASP A 51 13.71 -6.99 8.02
C ASP A 51 12.90 -5.68 8.08
N GLY A 52 12.21 -5.34 6.98
CA GLY A 52 11.37 -4.17 6.85
C GLY A 52 12.10 -2.87 6.49
N SER A 53 13.37 -2.93 6.07
CA SER A 53 14.09 -1.77 5.51
C SER A 53 13.41 -1.18 4.28
N ASP A 54 12.64 -2.00 3.56
CA ASP A 54 12.03 -1.66 2.28
C ASP A 54 10.56 -1.21 2.42
N TRP A 55 10.11 -0.95 3.66
CA TRP A 55 8.76 -0.44 3.91
C TRP A 55 8.73 1.09 3.84
N PHE A 56 7.68 1.62 3.23
CA PHE A 56 7.45 3.04 3.08
C PHE A 56 6.33 3.53 3.99
N CYS A 57 6.50 4.73 4.52
CA CYS A 57 5.49 5.34 5.38
C CYS A 57 4.48 6.14 4.53
N TYR A 58 3.19 5.83 4.68
CA TYR A 58 2.10 6.59 4.12
C TYR A 58 1.11 7.00 5.20
N HIS A 59 0.47 8.15 5.02
CA HIS A 59 -0.71 8.47 5.79
C HIS A 59 -1.95 7.78 5.17
N ALA A 60 -2.90 7.33 6.00
CA ALA A 60 -4.14 6.69 5.58
C ALA A 60 -4.99 7.54 4.63
N SER A 61 -4.85 8.86 4.66
CA SER A 61 -5.52 9.79 3.74
C SER A 61 -4.73 10.08 2.45
N SER A 62 -3.56 9.47 2.25
CA SER A 62 -2.72 9.71 1.09
C SER A 62 -3.40 9.21 -0.19
N HIS A 63 -3.33 10.01 -1.26
CA HIS A 63 -3.77 9.59 -2.59
C HIS A 63 -2.87 8.51 -3.22
N ALA A 64 -1.72 8.22 -2.60
CA ALA A 64 -0.84 7.15 -3.01
C ALA A 64 -1.22 5.77 -2.41
N ILE A 65 -2.20 5.71 -1.50
CA ILE A 65 -2.78 4.48 -0.97
C ILE A 65 -4.18 4.32 -1.58
N LEU A 66 -4.41 3.18 -2.23
CA LEU A 66 -5.58 2.89 -3.04
C LEU A 66 -6.24 1.59 -2.57
N PRO A 67 -7.57 1.49 -2.62
CA PRO A 67 -8.27 0.27 -2.24
C PRO A 67 -7.91 -0.86 -3.20
N LYS A 68 -7.96 -2.10 -2.70
CA LYS A 68 -7.83 -3.29 -3.55
C LYS A 68 -8.84 -3.22 -4.71
N GLY A 69 -8.35 -3.46 -5.93
CA GLY A 69 -9.13 -3.41 -7.17
C GLY A 69 -9.21 -2.02 -7.81
N TYR A 70 -8.54 -0.99 -7.27
CA TYR A 70 -8.57 0.36 -7.84
C TYR A 70 -8.11 0.37 -9.30
N CYS A 71 -6.96 -0.26 -9.60
CA CYS A 71 -6.44 -0.37 -10.95
C CYS A 71 -7.40 -1.07 -11.90
N GLN A 72 -7.97 -2.21 -11.47
CA GLN A 72 -8.96 -2.94 -12.26
C GLN A 72 -10.20 -2.09 -12.56
N ASN A 73 -10.71 -1.34 -11.58
CA ASN A 73 -11.91 -0.53 -11.72
C ASN A 73 -11.71 0.70 -12.63
N HIS A 74 -10.47 1.15 -12.81
CA HIS A 74 -10.14 2.34 -13.60
C HIS A 74 -9.39 2.02 -14.90
N ASN A 75 -9.29 0.74 -15.29
CA ASN A 75 -8.52 0.28 -16.45
C ASN A 75 -7.05 0.74 -16.42
N ILE A 76 -6.45 0.79 -15.23
CA ILE A 76 -5.03 1.08 -15.03
C ILE A 76 -4.29 -0.25 -14.94
N GLN A 77 -3.11 -0.34 -15.57
CA GLN A 77 -2.25 -1.50 -15.45
C GLN A 77 -1.68 -1.59 -14.02
N LEU A 78 -2.08 -2.63 -13.29
CA LEU A 78 -1.45 -2.96 -12.01
C LEU A 78 -0.08 -3.57 -12.30
N THR A 79 0.97 -2.99 -11.72
CA THR A 79 2.32 -3.56 -11.78
C THR A 79 2.34 -4.77 -10.85
N THR A 80 2.37 -5.95 -11.45
CA THR A 80 2.67 -7.19 -10.74
C THR A 80 4.19 -7.27 -10.50
N PRO A 81 4.62 -7.87 -9.38
CA PRO A 81 6.01 -8.31 -9.25
C PRO A 81 6.41 -9.28 -10.36
#